data_AF-A0A1W2HAH4-F1
#
_entry.id   AF-A0A1W2HAH4-F1
#
_cell.length_a   1.000
_cell.length_b   1.000
_cell.length_c   1.000
_cell.angle_alpha   90.00
_cell.angle_beta   90.00
_cell.angle_gamma   90.00
#
_symmetry.space_group_name_H-M   'P 1'
#
loop_
_entity.id
_entity.type
_entity.pdbx_description
1 polymer ?
#
loop_
_entity_poly.entity_id
_entity_poly.type
_entity_poly.pdbx_seq_one_letter_code
_entity_poly.pdbx_strand_id
1 'polypeptide(L)'
;MRKQKILDQSKSFTRLIYMAMVLIAILSLIFLKDLSNATITFALALAFDPFDQSQEWKKRPIWQRIWLGVHLLIAVGMLGLLLSGWEF
;
A
#
# COMPACT_ATOMS: atom_id res chain seq x y z
N MET A 1 -9.39 -22.53 -19.08
CA MET A 1 -9.94 -21.16 -19.12
C MET A 1 -10.49 -20.62 -17.79
N ARG A 2 -11.19 -21.41 -16.93
CA ARG A 2 -11.74 -20.91 -15.65
C ARG A 2 -10.71 -20.37 -14.65
N LYS A 3 -9.55 -21.04 -14.48
CA LYS A 3 -8.50 -20.59 -13.53
C LYS A 3 -7.93 -19.21 -13.89
N GLN A 4 -7.72 -18.92 -15.17
CA GLN A 4 -7.18 -17.63 -15.63
C GLN A 4 -8.11 -16.46 -15.28
N LYS A 5 -9.42 -16.66 -15.42
CA LYS A 5 -10.43 -15.63 -15.09
C LYS A 5 -10.47 -15.33 -13.59
N ILE A 6 -10.28 -16.33 -12.73
CA ILE A 6 -10.24 -16.13 -11.26
C ILE A 6 -8.98 -15.35 -10.84
N LEU A 7 -7.82 -15.68 -11.42
CA LEU A 7 -6.55 -15.00 -11.17
C LEU A 7 -6.54 -13.54 -11.63
N ASP A 8 -7.33 -13.19 -12.65
CA ASP A 8 -7.46 -11.83 -13.15
C ASP A 8 -8.40 -10.97 -12.28
N GLN A 9 -9.51 -11.56 -11.81
CA GLN A 9 -10.43 -10.90 -10.88
C GLN A 9 -9.76 -10.61 -9.53
N SER A 10 -8.93 -11.52 -9.01
CA SER A 10 -8.20 -11.30 -7.75
C SER A 10 -7.18 -10.16 -7.87
N LYS A 11 -6.49 -10.03 -9.01
CA LYS A 11 -5.54 -8.93 -9.27
C LYS A 11 -6.23 -7.57 -9.28
N SER A 12 -7.40 -7.49 -9.93
CA SER A 12 -8.20 -6.27 -9.99
C SER A 12 -8.77 -5.90 -8.60
N PHE A 13 -9.15 -6.91 -7.81
CA PHE A 13 -9.65 -6.72 -6.45
C PHE A 13 -8.57 -6.22 -5.48
N THR A 14 -7.37 -6.82 -5.48
CA THR A 14 -6.25 -6.35 -4.62
C THR A 14 -5.86 -4.92 -4.95
N ARG A 15 -5.84 -4.56 -6.25
CA ARG A 15 -5.56 -3.19 -6.67
C ARG A 15 -6.61 -2.19 -6.18
N LEU A 16 -7.89 -2.57 -6.21
CA LEU A 16 -8.97 -1.74 -5.69
C LEU A 16 -8.84 -1.54 -4.18
N ILE A 17 -8.52 -2.59 -3.42
CA ILE A 17 -8.25 -2.49 -1.98
C ILE A 17 -7.06 -1.56 -1.73
N TYR A 18 -5.94 -1.76 -2.44
CA TYR A 18 -4.77 -0.88 -2.32
C TYR A 18 -5.14 0.60 -2.46
N MET A 19 -5.85 0.96 -3.54
CA MET A 19 -6.26 2.34 -3.78
C MET A 19 -7.19 2.86 -2.69
N ALA A 20 -8.16 2.07 -2.24
CA ALA A 20 -9.07 2.45 -1.17
C ALA A 20 -8.31 2.70 0.15
N MET A 21 -7.37 1.83 0.51
CA MET A 21 -6.58 1.97 1.73
C MET A 21 -5.65 3.18 1.68
N VAL A 22 -4.99 3.42 0.55
CA VAL A 22 -4.17 4.64 0.38
C VAL A 22 -5.03 5.89 0.51
N LEU A 23 -6.21 5.90 -0.11
CA LEU A 23 -7.13 7.03 0.01
C LEU A 23 -7.58 7.23 1.46
N ILE A 24 -7.97 6.17 2.17
CA ILE A 24 -8.39 6.23 3.58
C ILE A 24 -7.25 6.73 4.46
N ALA A 25 -6.00 6.29 4.22
CA ALA A 25 -4.84 6.76 4.97
C ALA A 25 -4.62 8.26 4.76
N ILE A 26 -4.70 8.75 3.52
CA ILE A 26 -4.58 10.17 3.19
C ILE A 26 -5.71 10.97 3.84
N LEU A 27 -6.95 10.49 3.77
CA LEU A 27 -8.09 11.14 4.41
C LEU A 27 -7.94 11.19 5.93
N SER A 28 -7.47 10.11 6.55
CA SER A 28 -7.22 10.04 7.99
C SER A 28 -6.11 11.01 8.42
N LEU A 29 -5.06 11.14 7.62
CA LEU A 29 -3.96 12.06 7.89
C LEU A 29 -4.40 13.53 7.78
N ILE A 30 -5.13 13.89 6.71
CA ILE A 30 -5.45 15.28 6.39
C ILE A 30 -6.66 15.78 7.18
N PHE A 31 -7.75 15.00 7.24
CA PHE A 31 -9.02 15.45 7.84
C PHE A 31 -9.16 15.05 9.30
N LEU A 32 -8.72 13.84 9.65
CA LEU A 32 -8.83 13.34 11.03
C LEU A 32 -7.59 13.68 11.88
N LYS A 33 -6.48 14.08 11.24
CA LYS A 33 -5.17 14.30 11.88
C LYS A 33 -4.72 13.11 12.73
N ASP A 34 -5.13 11.90 12.35
CA ASP A 34 -4.80 10.69 13.08
C ASP A 34 -3.59 10.02 12.43
N LEU A 35 -2.39 10.35 12.93
CA LEU A 35 -1.14 9.76 12.46
C LEU A 35 -1.13 8.24 12.61
N SER A 36 -1.67 7.74 13.72
CA SER A 36 -1.61 6.32 14.06
C SER A 36 -2.43 5.52 13.05
N ASN A 37 -3.69 5.90 12.84
CA ASN A 37 -4.57 5.23 11.90
C ASN A 37 -4.11 5.42 10.45
N ALA A 38 -3.62 6.61 10.09
CA ALA A 38 -3.05 6.86 8.77
C ALA A 38 -1.83 5.96 8.50
N THR A 39 -0.91 5.85 9.45
CA THR A 39 0.30 5.03 9.34
C THR A 39 -0.04 3.55 9.20
N ILE A 40 -0.91 3.02 10.07
CA ILE A 40 -1.32 1.62 10.03
C ILE A 40 -2.02 1.31 8.71
N THR A 41 -2.96 2.16 8.28
CA THR A 41 -3.70 1.96 7.03
C THR A 41 -2.77 2.05 5.82
N PHE A 42 -1.84 3.00 5.80
CA PHE A 42 -0.87 3.18 4.70
C PHE A 42 0.11 2.01 4.61
N ALA A 43 0.59 1.51 5.75
CA ALA A 43 1.46 0.34 5.82
C ALA A 43 0.71 -0.93 5.40
N LEU A 44 -0.54 -1.09 5.85
CA LEU A 44 -1.37 -2.23 5.48
C LEU A 44 -1.73 -2.21 3.98
N ALA A 45 -1.93 -1.03 3.38
CA ALA A 45 -2.11 -0.90 1.94
C ALA A 45 -0.95 -1.57 1.16
N LEU A 46 0.30 -1.41 1.61
CA LEU A 46 1.46 -2.03 0.96
C LEU A 46 1.38 -3.56 0.95
N ALA A 47 0.80 -4.18 1.98
CA ALA A 47 0.58 -5.63 2.02
C ALA A 47 -0.39 -6.10 0.92
N PHE A 48 -1.33 -5.24 0.54
CA PHE A 48 -2.20 -5.43 -0.62
C PHE A 48 -1.52 -4.92 -1.90
N ASP A 49 -0.34 -5.46 -2.22
CA ASP A 49 0.43 -5.12 -3.43
C ASP A 49 -0.48 -4.97 -4.68
N PRO A 50 -0.53 -3.78 -5.32
CA PRO A 50 -1.44 -3.50 -6.44
C PRO A 50 -1.01 -4.16 -7.76
N PHE A 51 0.17 -4.79 -7.77
CA PHE A 51 0.75 -5.45 -8.94
C PHE A 51 0.52 -6.96 -8.94
N ASP A 52 1.08 -7.64 -9.94
CA ASP A 52 0.93 -9.07 -10.09
C ASP A 52 1.77 -9.84 -9.06
N GLN A 53 1.11 -10.34 -8.01
CA GLN A 53 1.75 -11.16 -6.98
C GLN A 53 2.24 -12.51 -7.49
N SER A 54 1.75 -12.99 -8.64
CA SER A 54 2.24 -14.25 -9.25
C SER A 54 3.59 -14.09 -9.96
N GLN A 55 4.02 -12.84 -10.21
CA GLN A 55 5.31 -12.56 -10.82
C GLN A 55 6.41 -12.54 -9.76
N GLU A 56 7.42 -13.40 -9.95
CA GLU A 56 8.66 -13.39 -9.15
C GLU A 56 9.27 -11.98 -9.08
N TRP A 57 9.73 -11.58 -7.89
CA TRP A 57 10.27 -10.25 -7.62
C TRP A 57 11.34 -9.80 -8.63
N LYS A 58 12.28 -10.69 -8.98
CA LYS A 58 13.38 -10.37 -9.91
C LYS A 58 12.92 -10.11 -11.34
N LYS A 59 11.78 -10.69 -11.74
CA LYS A 59 11.20 -10.53 -13.09
C LYS A 59 10.30 -9.30 -13.18
N ARG A 60 9.99 -8.65 -12.05
CA ARG A 60 9.14 -7.45 -12.04
C ARG A 60 9.83 -6.28 -12.74
N PRO A 61 9.08 -5.48 -13.52
CA PRO A 61 9.56 -4.22 -14.05
C PRO A 61 10.19 -3.34 -12.96
N ILE A 62 11.24 -2.60 -13.30
CA ILE A 62 11.99 -1.77 -12.34
C ILE A 62 11.09 -0.72 -11.68
N TRP A 63 10.18 -0.10 -12.43
CA TRP A 63 9.27 0.93 -11.91
C TRP A 63 8.32 0.42 -10.81
N GLN A 64 7.84 -0.83 -10.91
CA GLN A 64 6.99 -1.43 -9.86
C GLN A 64 7.77 -1.64 -8.56
N ARG A 65 9.02 -2.10 -8.68
CA ARG A 65 9.91 -2.27 -7.53
C ARG A 65 10.25 -0.94 -6.87
N ILE A 66 10.52 0.10 -7.69
CA ILE A 66 10.74 1.46 -7.21
C ILE A 66 9.50 1.98 -6.48
N TRP A 67 8.30 1.82 -7.06
CA TRP A 67 7.05 2.25 -6.42
C TRP A 67 6.85 1.61 -5.05
N LEU A 68 6.98 0.28 -4.96
CA LEU A 68 6.86 -0.44 -3.68
C LEU A 68 7.94 -0.02 -2.68
N GLY A 69 9.16 0.26 -3.16
CA GLY A 69 10.24 0.80 -2.34
C GLY A 69 9.94 2.19 -1.79
N VAL A 70 9.45 3.10 -2.62
CA VAL A 70 9.06 4.46 -2.19
C VAL A 70 7.89 4.39 -1.20
N HIS A 71 6.88 3.58 -1.48
CA HIS A 71 5.75 3.38 -0.57
C HIS A 71 6.22 2.84 0.78
N LEU A 72 7.11 1.85 0.79
CA LEU A 72 7.71 1.33 2.02
C LEU A 72 8.51 2.39 2.78
N LEU A 73 9.32 3.20 2.09
CA LEU A 73 10.08 4.29 2.72
C LEU A 73 9.16 5.32 3.37
N ILE A 74 8.06 5.68 2.71
CA ILE A 74 7.05 6.58 3.27
C ILE A 74 6.39 5.93 4.50
N ALA A 75 5.99 4.66 4.42
CA ALA A 75 5.36 3.95 5.53
C ALA A 75 6.28 3.87 6.76
N VAL A 76 7.57 3.58 6.55
CA VAL A 76 8.58 3.57 7.61
C VAL A 76 8.83 4.97 8.14
N GLY A 77 8.85 5.99 7.29
CA GLY A 77 8.95 7.39 7.71
C GLY A 77 7.78 7.82 8.59
N MET A 78 6.54 7.49 8.20
CA MET A 78 5.33 7.73 8.99
C MET A 78 5.38 6.99 10.34
N LEU A 79 5.84 5.74 10.34
CA LEU A 79 6.05 4.98 11.58
C LEU A 79 7.10 5.64 12.48
N GLY A 80 8.20 6.14 11.92
CA GLY A 80 9.21 6.89 12.66
C GLY A 80 8.64 8.16 13.31
N LEU A 81 7.83 8.92 12.56
CA LEU A 81 7.14 10.10 13.10
C LEU A 81 6.20 9.73 14.24
N LEU A 82 5.38 8.67 14.06
CA LEU A 82 4.48 8.16 15.08
C LEU A 82 5.24 7.76 16.37
N LEU A 83 6.34 7.02 16.23
CA LEU A 83 7.14 6.57 17.36
C LEU A 83 7.93 7.70 18.02
N SER A 84 8.26 8.76 17.29
CA SER A 84 8.92 9.94 17.86
C SER A 84 8.01 10.78 18.76
N GLY A 85 6.70 10.48 18.78
CA GLY A 85 5.70 11.31 19.48
C GLY A 85 5.46 12.64 18.77
N TRP A 86 5.70 12.70 17.45
CA TRP A 86 5.40 13.88 16.66
C TRP A 86 3.88 14.02 16.51
N GLU A 87 3.32 15.05 17.14
CA GLU A 87 1.91 15.44 17.04
C GLU A 87 1.77 16.56 15.98
N PHE A 88 0.71 16.54 15.16
CA PHE A 88 0.46 17.53 14.09
C PHE A 88 -0.99 18.04 14.00
#